data_AF-A0A328AHL8-F1
#
_entry.id   AF-A0A328AHL8-F1
#
_cell.length_a   1.000
_cell.length_b   1.000
_cell.length_c   1.000
_cell.angle_alpha   90.00
_cell.angle_beta   90.00
_cell.angle_gamma   90.00
#
_symmetry.space_group_name_H-M   'P 1'
#
loop_
_entity.id
_entity.type
_entity.pdbx_description
1 polymer ?
#
loop_
_entity_poly.entity_id
_entity_poly.type
_entity_poly.pdbx_seq_one_letter_code
_entity_poly.pdbx_strand_id
1 'polypeptide(L)' 'MAIDPRVAFDEPLNVTVAEGVVVITGPDAAALALTPEAADTSAERLREAAQEARESGGEPPQPIDLK' A
#
# COMPACT_ATOMS: atom_id res chain seq x y z
N MET A 1 -3.06 18.68 5.07
CA MET A 1 -2.89 17.92 6.33
C MET A 1 -2.05 16.72 5.97
N ALA A 2 -0.80 16.62 6.45
CA ALA A 2 0.03 15.46 6.14
C ALA A 2 -0.44 14.29 7.01
N ILE A 3 -0.81 13.17 6.39
CA ILE A 3 -1.20 11.96 7.11
C ILE A 3 0.07 11.42 7.80
N ASP A 4 -0.02 11.12 9.10
CA ASP A 4 1.07 10.45 9.81
C ASP A 4 1.25 9.06 9.16
N PRO A 5 2.46 8.73 8.64
CA PRO A 5 2.68 7.48 7.90
C PRO A 5 2.54 6.22 8.75
N ARG A 6 2.35 6.36 10.07
CA ARG A 6 2.10 5.26 11.01
C ARG A 6 0.62 4.96 11.19
N VAL A 7 -0.26 5.72 10.56
CA VAL A 7 -1.70 5.43 10.58
C VAL A 7 -1.99 4.43 9.47
N ALA A 8 -2.59 3.29 9.84
CA ALA A 8 -2.87 2.20 8.90
C ALA A 8 -4.26 2.34 8.27
N PHE A 9 -4.36 1.80 7.06
CA PHE A 9 -5.62 1.54 6.37
C PHE A 9 -5.81 0.01 6.28
N ASP A 10 -7.04 -0.46 6.43
CA ASP A 10 -7.42 -1.87 6.27
C ASP A 10 -7.98 -2.18 4.87
N GLU A 11 -8.26 -1.15 4.09
CA GLU A 11 -8.62 -1.27 2.68
C GLU A 11 -7.38 -1.49 1.80
N PRO A 12 -7.43 -2.44 0.84
CA PRO A 12 -6.33 -2.67 -0.08
C PRO A 12 -6.18 -1.51 -1.08
N LEU A 13 -4.97 -1.37 -1.62
CA LEU A 13 -4.69 -0.46 -2.74
C LEU A 13 -5.48 -0.88 -3.99
N ASN A 14 -5.95 0.09 -4.76
CA ASN A 14 -6.52 -0.14 -6.08
C ASN A 14 -5.41 -0.12 -7.15
N VAL A 15 -5.27 -1.20 -7.91
CA VAL A 15 -4.20 -1.39 -8.89
C VAL A 15 -4.80 -1.57 -10.29
N THR A 16 -4.43 -0.69 -11.23
CA THR A 16 -4.91 -0.70 -12.61
C THR A 16 -3.77 -0.55 -13.60
N VAL A 17 -4.04 -0.78 -14.89
CA VAL A 17 -3.08 -0.57 -15.97
C VAL A 17 -3.54 0.63 -16.80
N ALA A 18 -2.63 1.58 -17.04
CA ALA A 18 -2.85 2.70 -17.95
C ALA A 18 -1.57 2.95 -18.74
N GLU A 19 -1.66 3.08 -20.07
CA GLU A 19 -0.53 3.47 -20.93
C GLU A 19 0.77 2.65 -20.72
N GLY A 20 0.64 1.34 -20.43
CA GLY A 20 1.78 0.45 -20.23
C GLY A 20 2.47 0.56 -18.86
N VAL A 21 1.92 1.36 -17.94
CA VAL A 21 2.36 1.44 -16.54
C VAL A 21 1.29 0.88 -15.60
N VAL A 22 1.74 0.43 -14.44
CA VAL A 22 0.88 0.01 -13.33
C VAL A 22 0.59 1.22 -12.47
N VAL A 23 -0.68 1.58 -12.34
CA VAL A 23 -1.14 2.71 -11.54
C VAL A 23 -1.78 2.20 -10.26
N ILE A 24 -1.24 2.65 -9.13
CA ILE A 24 -1.70 2.34 -7.78
C ILE A 24 -2.40 3.58 -7.22
N THR A 25 -3.61 3.42 -6.69
CA THR A 25 -4.45 4.49 -6.12
C THR A 25 -5.13 4.03 -4.82
N GLY A 26 -5.55 4.99 -3.99
CA GLY A 26 -6.27 4.72 -2.74
C GLY A 26 -5.40 4.08 -1.66
N PRO A 27 -5.95 3.79 -0.46
CA PRO A 27 -7.21 4.34 0.10
C PRO A 27 -7.13 5.84 0.43
N ASP A 28 -5.93 6.44 0.36
CA ASP A 28 -5.72 7.90 0.44
C ASP A 28 -5.27 8.48 -0.92
N ALA A 29 -4.99 9.78 -0.96
CA ALA A 29 -4.61 10.58 -2.14
C ALA A 29 -3.26 10.22 -2.80
N ALA A 30 -2.63 9.10 -2.44
CA ALA A 30 -1.42 8.64 -3.08
C ALA A 30 -1.75 7.95 -4.42
N ALA A 31 -1.41 8.58 -5.53
CA ALA A 31 -1.36 7.96 -6.85
C ALA A 31 0.11 7.77 -7.27
N LEU A 32 0.49 6.53 -7.56
CA LEU A 32 1.85 6.16 -8.01
C LEU A 32 1.74 5.38 -9.32
N ALA A 33 2.63 5.67 -10.27
CA ALA A 33 2.77 4.92 -11.52
C ALA A 33 4.13 4.20 -11.55
N LEU A 34 4.11 2.91 -11.86
CA LEU A 34 5.28 2.04 -11.90
C LEU A 34 5.42 1.39 -13.28
N THR A 35 6.64 1.14 -13.72
CA THR A 35 6.86 0.19 -14.83
C THR A 35 6.47 -1.23 -14.38
N PRO A 36 6.19 -2.16 -15.32
CA PRO A 36 5.89 -3.54 -14.95
C PRO A 36 6.95 -4.18 -14.04
N GLU A 37 8.24 -4.04 -14.34
CA GLU A 37 9.28 -4.66 -13.50
C GLU A 37 9.37 -4.04 -12.10
N ALA A 38 9.15 -2.72 -12.00
CA ALA A 38 9.10 -2.02 -10.73
C ALA A 38 7.87 -2.44 -9.90
N ALA A 39 6.74 -2.69 -10.54
CA ALA A 39 5.52 -3.18 -9.90
C ALA A 39 5.72 -4.60 -9.34
N ASP A 40 6.29 -5.52 -10.12
CA ASP A 40 6.59 -6.89 -9.67
C ASP A 40 7.51 -6.89 -8.45
N THR A 41 8.60 -6.12 -8.53
CA THR A 41 9.57 -6.00 -7.41
C THR A 41 8.91 -5.37 -6.17
N SER A 42 8.05 -4.38 -6.36
CA SER A 42 7.35 -3.72 -5.26
C SER A 42 6.32 -4.66 -4.61
N ALA A 43 5.63 -5.48 -5.39
CA ALA A 43 4.67 -6.46 -4.90
C ALA A 43 5.34 -7.50 -3.98
N GLU A 44 6.53 -7.98 -4.35
CA GLU A 44 7.29 -8.91 -3.50
C GLU A 44 7.68 -8.25 -2.17
N ARG A 45 8.25 -7.04 -2.22
CA ARG A 45 8.65 -6.30 -1.01
C ARG A 45 7.47 -6.00 -0.09
N LEU A 46 6.30 -5.67 -0.66
CA LEU A 46 5.07 -5.45 0.12
C LEU A 46 4.63 -6.74 0.82
N ARG A 47 4.73 -7.88 0.13
CA ARG A 47 4.40 -9.19 0.69
C ARG A 47 5.34 -9.57 1.84
N GLU A 48 6.65 -9.40 1.66
CA GLU A 48 7.67 -9.63 2.68
C GLU A 48 7.41 -8.76 3.92
N ALA A 49 7.23 -7.45 3.74
CA ALA A 49 6.95 -6.52 4.83
C ALA A 49 5.65 -6.86 5.59
N ALA A 50 4.60 -7.29 4.87
CA ALA A 50 3.35 -7.72 5.50
C ALA A 50 3.53 -8.99 6.35
N GLN A 51 4.43 -9.89 5.95
CA GLN A 51 4.79 -11.06 6.75
C GLN A 51 5.58 -10.65 8.00
N GLU A 52 6.63 -9.84 7.85
CA GLU A 52 7.42 -9.34 8.97
C GLU A 52 6.56 -8.60 10.00
N ALA A 53 5.61 -7.78 9.54
CA ALA A 53 4.69 -7.07 10.43
C ALA A 53 3.85 -8.03 11.30
N ARG A 54 3.34 -9.12 10.72
CA ARG A 54 2.58 -10.15 11.46
C ARG A 54 3.44 -10.90 12.47
N GLU A 55 4.71 -11.13 12.13
CA GLU A 55 5.67 -11.82 13.00
C GLU A 55 6.20 -10.93 14.13
N SER A 56 6.24 -9.61 13.92
CA SER A 56 6.76 -8.64 14.89
C SER A 56 5.90 -8.48 16.17
N GLY A 57 4.69 -9.04 16.21
CA GLY A 57 3.84 -9.11 17.40
C GLY A 57 3.31 -7.77 17.91
N GLY A 58 3.52 -6.67 17.18
CA GLY A 58 2.86 -5.40 17.46
C GLY A 58 1.38 -5.49 17.12
N GLU A 59 0.51 -5.02 18.02
CA GLU A 59 -0.89 -4.81 17.66
C GLU A 59 -0.95 -3.78 16.51
N PRO A 60 -1.52 -4.13 15.34
CA PRO A 60 -1.60 -3.20 14.24
C PRO A 60 -2.35 -1.94 14.70
N PRO A 61 -1.89 -0.74 14.33
CA PRO A 61 -2.61 0.48 14.65
C PRO A 61 -4.04 0.37 14.11
N GLN A 62 -5.02 0.82 14.90
CA GLN A 62 -6.43 0.75 14.50
C GLN A 62 -6.61 1.47 13.15
N PRO A 63 -7.25 0.83 12.16
CA PRO A 63 -7.50 1.43 10.85
C PRO A 63 -8.28 2.75 10.97
N ILE A 64 -8.02 3.71 10.08
CA ILE A 64 -8.87 4.91 10.00
C ILE A 64 -10.21 4.54 9.35
N ASP A 65 -11.31 4.71 10.09
CA ASP A 65 -12.67 4.65 9.53
C ASP A 65 -13.01 6.02 8.91
N LEU A 66 -12.59 6.25 7.66
CA LEU A 66 -12.95 7.45 6.88
C LEU A 66 -14.34 7.25 6.24
N LYS A 67 -15.41 7.32 7.05
CA LYS A 67 -16.78 7.45 6.55
C LYS A 67 -17.09 8.84 6.01
#